data_AF-A0A7Y5RP66-F1
#
_entry.id   AF-A0A7Y5RP66-F1
#
_cell.length_a   1.000
_cell.length_b   1.000
_cell.length_c   1.000
_cell.angle_alpha   90.00
_cell.angle_beta   90.00
_cell.angle_gamma   90.00
#
_symmetry.space_group_name_H-M   'P 1'
#
loop_
_entity.id
_entity.type
_entity.pdbx_description
1 polymer ?
#
loop_
_entity_poly.entity_id
_entity_poly.type
_entity_poly.pdbx_seq_one_letter_code
_entity_poly.pdbx_strand_id
1 'polypeptide(L)'
;MLSPTDQVLVSLIVKNTNLGDARVAEFVSAWEAEKSANSGADLAHWLVEKGHVSRTHMFKLVKARNFALLRKEDKRIVRRAVRKAYITRTQMNDALNFQKQLFRALGDIKRLQDILVDDSKLTRTQVDEIWTEYKLFLERSGERPVVTTTDPSLLKRQG
;
A
#
# COMPACT_ATOMS: atom_id res chain seq x y z
N MET A 1 1.71 3.90 19.42
CA MET A 1 1.07 2.84 18.61
C MET A 1 1.16 3.24 17.15
N LEU A 2 1.88 2.45 16.36
CA LEU A 2 2.12 2.73 14.95
C LEU A 2 0.82 2.80 14.15
N SER A 3 0.78 3.70 13.16
CA SER A 3 -0.29 3.72 12.17
C SER A 3 -0.29 2.42 11.37
N PRO A 4 -1.43 1.97 10.80
CA PRO A 4 -1.47 0.78 9.94
C PRO A 4 -0.48 0.86 8.77
N THR A 5 -0.25 2.05 8.23
CA THR A 5 0.72 2.30 7.15
C THR A 5 2.15 2.03 7.63
N ASP A 6 2.51 2.52 8.83
CA ASP A 6 3.85 2.33 9.41
C ASP A 6 4.08 0.87 9.80
N GLN A 7 3.05 0.18 10.31
CA GLN A 7 3.15 -1.25 10.63
C GLN A 7 3.49 -2.08 9.37
N VAL A 8 2.86 -1.78 8.24
CA VAL A 8 3.18 -2.44 6.97
C VAL A 8 4.63 -2.13 6.55
N LEU A 9 5.06 -0.86 6.67
CA LEU A 9 6.43 -0.47 6.34
C LEU A 9 7.45 -1.20 7.21
N VAL A 10 7.26 -1.24 8.53
CA VAL A 10 8.09 -1.97 9.48
C VAL A 10 8.18 -3.45 9.11
N SER A 11 7.04 -4.08 8.81
CA SER A 11 7.04 -5.49 8.40
C SER A 11 7.82 -5.73 7.10
N LEU A 12 7.84 -4.75 6.19
CA LEU A 12 8.60 -4.83 4.94
C LEU A 12 10.09 -4.61 5.19
N ILE A 13 10.47 -3.70 6.07
CA ILE A 13 11.86 -3.48 6.48
C ILE A 13 12.42 -4.79 7.05
N VAL A 14 11.74 -5.40 8.03
CA VAL A 14 12.15 -6.67 8.63
C VAL A 14 12.35 -7.76 7.56
N LYS A 15 11.40 -7.90 6.63
CA LYS A 15 11.42 -8.97 5.63
C LYS A 15 12.42 -8.78 4.50
N ASN A 16 12.81 -7.54 4.19
CA ASN A 16 13.59 -7.21 3.00
C ASN A 16 14.94 -6.55 3.34
N THR A 17 15.29 -6.45 4.63
CA THR A 17 16.58 -5.94 5.10
C THR A 17 17.21 -6.93 6.08
N ASN A 18 18.51 -6.78 6.32
CA ASN A 18 19.24 -7.59 7.29
C ASN A 18 19.24 -6.97 8.71
N LEU A 19 18.34 -6.02 8.99
CA LEU A 19 18.33 -5.31 10.27
C LEU A 19 17.84 -6.19 11.43
N GLY A 20 16.97 -7.17 11.16
CA GLY A 20 16.37 -8.04 12.18
C GLY A 20 15.31 -7.33 13.05
N ASP A 21 14.47 -8.11 13.74
CA ASP A 21 13.32 -7.57 14.48
C ASP A 21 13.72 -6.63 15.63
N ALA A 22 14.74 -7.00 16.41
CA ALA A 22 15.19 -6.22 17.56
C ALA A 22 15.65 -4.82 17.17
N ARG A 23 16.47 -4.73 16.11
CA ARG A 23 16.98 -3.44 15.64
C ARG A 23 15.88 -2.55 15.07
N VAL A 24 14.93 -3.13 14.35
CA VAL A 24 13.78 -2.38 13.83
C VAL A 24 12.89 -1.88 14.97
N ALA A 25 12.71 -2.65 16.04
CA ALA A 25 12.00 -2.21 17.23
C ALA A 25 12.71 -1.01 17.90
N GLU A 26 14.03 -1.05 18.04
CA GLU A 26 14.84 0.07 18.55
C GLU A 26 14.61 1.34 17.71
N PHE A 27 14.63 1.24 16.39
CA PHE A 27 14.38 2.38 15.49
C PHE A 27 12.98 2.96 15.65
N VAL A 28 11.97 2.11 15.79
CA VAL A 28 10.58 2.55 16.02
C VAL A 28 10.46 3.28 17.34
N SER A 29 11.05 2.76 18.42
CA SER A 29 11.02 3.41 19.73
C SER A 29 11.75 4.76 19.71
N ALA A 30 12.91 4.84 19.05
CA ALA A 30 13.64 6.09 18.89
C ALA A 30 12.83 7.13 18.09
N TRP A 31 12.19 6.71 16.98
CA TRP A 31 11.30 7.59 16.22
C TRP A 31 10.10 8.05 17.03
N GLU A 32 9.41 7.16 17.76
CA GLU A 32 8.27 7.54 18.60
C GLU A 32 8.66 8.56 19.68
N ALA A 33 9.85 8.43 20.27
CA ALA A 33 10.39 9.40 21.22
C ALA A 33 10.66 10.77 20.56
N GLU A 34 11.33 10.78 19.41
CA GLU A 34 11.69 12.02 18.70
C GLU A 34 10.49 12.70 18.01
N LYS A 35 9.45 11.94 17.65
CA LYS A 35 8.24 12.44 16.97
C LYS A 35 7.51 13.52 17.79
N SER A 36 7.61 13.46 19.12
CA SER A 36 7.04 14.48 20.00
C SER A 36 7.80 15.81 19.98
N ALA A 37 9.08 15.78 19.59
CA ALA A 37 10.00 16.92 19.65
C ALA A 37 10.29 17.54 18.27
N ASN A 38 10.14 16.79 17.17
CA ASN A 38 10.51 17.27 15.84
C ASN A 38 9.47 16.97 14.75
N SER A 39 8.92 18.07 14.22
CA SER A 39 8.49 18.31 12.84
C SER A 39 8.10 17.10 12.00
N GLY A 40 6.83 16.67 12.06
CA GLY A 40 6.01 16.19 10.93
C GLY A 40 6.50 15.06 10.01
N ALA A 41 7.72 14.56 10.18
CA ALA A 41 8.37 13.61 9.30
C ALA A 41 7.79 12.21 9.59
N ASP A 42 7.36 11.54 8.53
CA ASP A 42 6.93 10.16 8.64
C ASP A 42 8.12 9.22 8.96
N LEU A 43 7.82 8.00 9.39
CA LEU A 43 8.83 7.02 9.76
C LEU A 43 9.83 6.74 8.61
N ALA A 44 9.38 6.82 7.35
CA ALA A 44 10.22 6.58 6.19
C ALA A 44 11.31 7.66 6.04
N HIS A 45 10.93 8.93 6.17
CA HIS A 45 11.87 10.06 6.13
C HIS A 45 12.85 10.02 7.29
N TRP A 46 12.36 9.75 8.50
CA TRP A 46 13.22 9.66 9.67
C TRP A 46 14.29 8.57 9.55
N LEU A 47 13.91 7.37 9.08
CA LEU A 47 14.85 6.26 8.87
C LEU A 47 15.93 6.59 7.82
N VAL A 48 15.58 7.38 6.81
CA VAL A 48 16.50 7.85 5.78
C VAL A 48 17.45 8.91 6.35
N GLU A 49 16.91 9.89 7.08
CA GLU A 49 17.65 10.99 7.68
C GLU A 49 18.72 10.48 8.66
N LYS A 50 18.37 9.50 9.50
CA LYS A 50 19.30 8.85 10.45
C LYS A 50 20.27 7.87 9.78
N GLY A 51 20.19 7.70 8.46
CA GLY A 51 21.07 6.81 7.70
C GLY A 51 20.84 5.33 7.95
N HIS A 52 19.70 4.94 8.56
CA HIS A 52 19.37 3.54 8.83
C HIS A 52 19.00 2.78 7.54
N VAL A 53 18.39 3.46 6.57
CA VAL A 53 18.03 2.91 5.27
C VAL A 53 18.36 3.92 4.18
N SER A 54 18.99 3.48 3.09
CA SER A 54 19.27 4.37 1.96
C SER A 54 17.98 4.87 1.29
N ARG A 55 17.99 6.09 0.75
CA ARG A 55 16.86 6.68 0.02
C ARG A 55 16.29 5.74 -1.05
N THR A 56 17.15 5.17 -1.89
CA THR A 56 16.75 4.25 -2.96
C THR A 56 16.08 2.99 -2.42
N HIS A 57 16.57 2.44 -1.31
CA HIS A 57 15.95 1.27 -0.69
C HIS A 57 14.62 1.63 -0.03
N MET A 58 14.57 2.74 0.71
CA MET A 58 13.33 3.23 1.33
C MET A 58 12.25 3.49 0.27
N PHE A 59 12.60 4.10 -0.86
CA PHE A 59 11.67 4.30 -1.97
C PHE A 59 11.05 2.97 -2.45
N LYS A 60 11.85 1.92 -2.64
CA LYS A 60 11.35 0.58 -3.00
C LYS A 60 10.41 0.01 -1.93
N LEU A 61 10.76 0.16 -0.65
CA LEU A 61 9.95 -0.30 0.48
C LEU A 61 8.62 0.47 0.57
N VAL A 62 8.62 1.78 0.34
CA VAL A 62 7.42 2.60 0.29
C VAL A 62 6.51 2.21 -0.87
N LYS A 63 7.07 1.93 -2.06
CA LYS A 63 6.27 1.38 -3.18
C LYS A 63 5.67 0.02 -2.83
N ALA A 64 6.43 -0.87 -2.20
CA ALA A 64 5.93 -2.17 -1.76
C ALA A 64 4.84 -2.05 -0.68
N ARG A 65 4.99 -1.10 0.27
CA ARG A 65 3.97 -0.75 1.27
C ARG A 65 2.68 -0.30 0.61
N ASN A 66 2.79 0.65 -0.32
CA ASN A 66 1.65 1.19 -1.05
C ASN A 66 0.94 0.07 -1.83
N PHE A 67 1.69 -0.80 -2.52
CA PHE A 67 1.13 -1.97 -3.19
C PHE A 67 0.41 -2.92 -2.24
N ALA A 68 0.99 -3.22 -1.07
CA ALA A 68 0.39 -4.11 -0.09
C ALA A 68 -0.95 -3.56 0.48
N LEU A 69 -1.00 -2.26 0.77
CA LEU A 69 -2.21 -1.58 1.25
C LEU A 69 -3.31 -1.59 0.17
N LEU A 70 -2.97 -1.18 -1.05
CA LEU A 70 -3.92 -1.17 -2.18
C LEU A 70 -4.43 -2.57 -2.49
N ARG A 71 -3.56 -3.57 -2.49
CA ARG A 71 -3.96 -4.96 -2.76
C ARG A 71 -4.95 -5.50 -1.73
N LYS A 72 -4.89 -5.06 -0.47
CA LYS A 72 -5.86 -5.45 0.56
C LYS A 72 -7.23 -4.84 0.27
N GLU A 73 -7.27 -3.56 -0.10
CA GLU A 73 -8.49 -2.86 -0.50
C GLU A 73 -9.08 -3.44 -1.80
N ASP A 74 -8.25 -3.62 -2.82
CA ASP A 74 -8.64 -4.19 -4.11
C ASP A 74 -9.30 -5.56 -3.91
N LYS A 75 -8.75 -6.43 -3.06
CA LYS A 75 -9.37 -7.70 -2.68
C LYS A 75 -10.78 -7.53 -2.09
N ARG A 76 -11.03 -6.49 -1.29
CA ARG A 76 -12.35 -6.21 -0.72
C ARG A 76 -13.34 -5.72 -1.79
N ILE A 77 -12.86 -4.94 -2.76
CA ILE A 77 -13.63 -4.44 -3.90
C ILE A 77 -14.01 -5.58 -4.83
N VAL A 78 -13.05 -6.36 -5.33
CA VAL A 78 -13.34 -7.44 -6.30
C VAL A 78 -14.17 -8.57 -5.70
N ARG A 79 -14.10 -8.82 -4.38
CA ARG A 79 -15.01 -9.75 -3.71
C ARG A 79 -16.47 -9.30 -3.77
N ARG A 80 -16.74 -7.98 -3.77
CA ARG A 80 -18.11 -7.46 -3.97
C ARG A 80 -18.56 -7.68 -5.41
N ALA A 81 -17.68 -7.47 -6.39
CA ALA A 81 -17.96 -7.79 -7.79
C ALA A 81 -18.36 -9.27 -7.98
N VAL A 82 -17.66 -10.19 -7.30
CA VAL A 82 -18.02 -11.62 -7.30
C VAL A 82 -19.39 -11.87 -6.66
N ARG A 83 -19.70 -11.23 -5.52
CA ARG A 83 -21.02 -11.38 -4.87
C ARG A 83 -22.17 -10.88 -5.74
N LYS A 84 -21.93 -9.85 -6.56
CA LYS A 84 -22.88 -9.33 -7.55
C LYS A 84 -22.91 -10.13 -8.85
N ALA A 85 -22.12 -11.20 -8.96
CA ALA A 85 -21.97 -12.01 -10.16
C ALA A 85 -21.50 -11.24 -11.40
N TYR A 86 -20.85 -10.07 -11.24
CA TYR A 86 -20.25 -9.34 -12.38
C TYR A 86 -19.02 -10.04 -12.93
N ILE A 87 -18.28 -10.71 -12.05
CA ILE A 87 -17.12 -11.53 -12.40
C ILE A 87 -17.16 -12.85 -11.64
N THR A 88 -16.47 -13.85 -12.18
CA THR A 88 -16.29 -15.14 -11.51
C THR A 88 -15.13 -15.08 -10.51
N ARG A 89 -15.09 -16.06 -9.59
CA ARG A 89 -13.95 -16.24 -8.68
C ARG A 89 -12.64 -16.51 -9.45
N THR A 90 -12.72 -17.19 -10.59
CA THR A 90 -11.56 -17.44 -11.46
C THR A 90 -11.01 -16.13 -12.02
N GLN A 91 -11.87 -15.29 -12.63
CA GLN A 91 -11.47 -13.98 -13.16
C GLN A 91 -10.88 -13.07 -12.08
N MET A 92 -11.44 -13.09 -10.87
CA MET A 92 -10.87 -12.38 -9.72
C MET A 92 -9.45 -12.86 -9.39
N ASN A 93 -9.22 -14.18 -9.39
CA ASN A 93 -7.90 -14.76 -9.09
C ASN A 93 -6.88 -14.44 -10.20
N ASP A 94 -7.30 -14.50 -11.46
CA ASP A 94 -6.46 -14.18 -12.61
C ASP A 94 -6.02 -12.72 -12.58
N ALA A 95 -6.95 -11.78 -12.35
CA ALA A 95 -6.64 -10.37 -12.20
C ALA A 95 -5.70 -10.11 -11.00
N LEU A 96 -5.92 -10.80 -9.87
CA LEU A 96 -5.04 -10.73 -8.71
C LEU A 96 -3.61 -11.21 -9.01
N ASN A 97 -3.47 -12.26 -9.81
CA ASN A 97 -2.18 -12.80 -10.22
C ASN A 97 -1.49 -11.86 -11.21
N PHE A 98 -2.21 -11.38 -12.21
CA PHE A 98 -1.72 -10.42 -13.18
C PHE A 98 -1.22 -9.12 -12.51
N GLN A 99 -2.01 -8.55 -11.59
CA GLN A 99 -1.60 -7.36 -10.83
C GLN A 99 -0.26 -7.57 -10.09
N LYS A 100 -0.07 -8.75 -9.49
CA LYS A 100 1.16 -9.10 -8.78
C LYS A 100 2.35 -9.22 -9.74
N GLN A 101 2.13 -9.79 -10.93
CA GLN A 101 3.15 -9.89 -11.97
C GLN A 101 3.53 -8.51 -12.50
N LEU A 102 2.55 -7.65 -12.77
CA LEU A 102 2.77 -6.27 -13.23
C LEU A 102 3.61 -5.45 -12.24
N PHE A 103 3.28 -5.52 -10.95
CA PHE A 103 4.06 -4.84 -9.91
C PHE A 103 5.49 -5.38 -9.81
N ARG A 104 5.69 -6.70 -9.97
CA ARG A 104 7.03 -7.31 -9.95
C ARG A 104 7.87 -6.88 -11.16
N ALA A 105 7.27 -6.83 -12.34
CA ALA A 105 7.97 -6.53 -13.59
C ALA A 105 8.28 -5.04 -13.74
N LEU A 106 7.31 -4.16 -13.47
CA LEU A 106 7.41 -2.73 -13.77
C LEU A 106 7.49 -1.85 -12.51
N GLY A 107 7.21 -2.41 -11.32
CA GLY A 107 7.03 -1.62 -10.11
C GLY A 107 5.79 -0.71 -10.16
N ASP A 108 4.93 -0.84 -11.16
CA ASP A 108 3.72 -0.04 -11.32
C ASP A 108 2.57 -0.64 -10.50
N ILE A 109 1.75 0.23 -9.92
CA ILE A 109 0.62 -0.16 -9.10
C ILE A 109 -0.68 0.17 -9.84
N LYS A 110 -1.14 -0.79 -10.64
CA LYS A 110 -2.45 -0.74 -11.28
C LYS A 110 -3.52 -1.35 -10.38
N ARG A 111 -4.66 -0.68 -10.22
CA ARG A 111 -5.80 -1.19 -9.43
C ARG A 111 -6.45 -2.38 -10.14
N LEU A 112 -6.97 -3.34 -9.37
CA LEU A 112 -7.68 -4.50 -9.95
C LEU A 112 -8.90 -4.11 -10.78
N GLN A 113 -9.63 -3.08 -10.37
CA GLN A 113 -10.79 -2.60 -11.11
C GLN A 113 -10.42 -2.13 -12.53
N ASP A 114 -9.27 -1.48 -12.69
CA ASP A 114 -8.81 -1.02 -13.99
C ASP A 114 -8.33 -2.19 -14.84
N ILE A 115 -7.62 -3.16 -14.24
CA ILE A 115 -7.26 -4.42 -14.92
C ILE A 115 -8.51 -5.13 -15.46
N LEU A 116 -9.56 -5.24 -14.63
CA LEU A 116 -10.81 -5.91 -15.02
C LEU A 116 -11.60 -5.12 -16.07
N VAL A 117 -11.55 -3.79 -16.06
CA VAL A 117 -12.16 -2.97 -17.10
C VAL A 117 -11.41 -3.11 -18.42
N ASP A 118 -10.08 -3.07 -18.39
CA ASP A 118 -9.26 -3.20 -19.59
C ASP A 118 -9.44 -4.59 -20.24
N ASP A 119 -9.60 -5.64 -19.45
CA ASP A 119 -9.92 -7.00 -19.91
C ASP A 119 -11.41 -7.20 -20.26
N SER A 120 -12.20 -6.12 -20.28
CA SER A 120 -13.65 -6.13 -20.56
C SER A 120 -14.46 -7.06 -19.66
N LYS A 121 -13.98 -7.31 -18.43
CA LYS A 121 -14.67 -8.14 -17.41
C LYS A 121 -15.58 -7.31 -16.52
N LEU A 122 -15.33 -6.00 -16.41
CA LEU A 122 -16.20 -5.04 -15.74
C LEU A 122 -16.42 -3.83 -16.64
N THR A 123 -17.59 -3.21 -16.51
CA THR A 123 -17.83 -1.87 -17.05
C THR A 123 -17.48 -0.81 -16.01
N ARG A 124 -17.26 0.44 -16.45
CA ARG A 124 -17.04 1.57 -15.52
C ARG A 124 -18.22 1.79 -14.58
N THR A 125 -19.45 1.66 -15.08
CA THR A 125 -20.67 1.74 -14.26
C THR A 125 -20.70 0.69 -13.16
N GLN A 126 -20.32 -0.56 -13.44
CA GLN A 126 -20.24 -1.61 -12.42
C GLN A 126 -19.17 -1.31 -11.37
N VAL A 127 -18.03 -0.74 -11.78
CA VAL A 127 -16.98 -0.30 -10.86
C VAL A 127 -17.50 0.81 -9.94
N ASP A 128 -18.20 1.80 -10.47
CA ASP A 128 -18.75 2.92 -9.70
C ASP A 128 -19.78 2.45 -8.67
N GLU A 129 -20.64 1.49 -9.04
CA GLU A 129 -21.61 0.87 -8.13
C GLU A 129 -20.89 0.16 -6.98
N ILE A 130 -19.90 -0.68 -7.27
CA ILE A 130 -19.11 -1.37 -6.24
C ILE A 130 -18.41 -0.37 -5.31
N TRP A 131 -17.87 0.71 -5.86
CA TRP A 131 -17.21 1.75 -5.07
C TRP A 131 -18.17 2.49 -4.16
N THR A 132 -19.38 2.76 -4.63
CA THR A 132 -20.42 3.40 -3.83
C THR A 132 -20.77 2.54 -2.61
N GLU A 133 -21.00 1.25 -2.81
CA GLU A 133 -21.24 0.31 -1.71
C GLU A 133 -20.04 0.16 -0.77
N TYR A 134 -18.82 0.16 -1.33
CA TYR A 134 -17.61 0.06 -0.52
C TYR A 134 -17.40 1.30 0.35
N LYS A 135 -17.63 2.50 -0.18
CA LYS A 135 -17.54 3.76 0.58
C LYS A 135 -18.56 3.80 1.72
N LEU A 136 -19.82 3.45 1.44
CA LEU A 136 -20.86 3.35 2.48
C LEU A 136 -20.48 2.34 3.58
N PHE A 137 -19.87 1.22 3.20
CA PHE A 137 -19.35 0.26 4.18
C PHE A 137 -18.24 0.86 5.05
N LEU A 138 -17.28 1.56 4.45
CA LEU A 138 -16.19 2.19 5.19
C LEU A 138 -16.68 3.28 6.15
N GLU A 139 -17.63 4.10 5.72
CA GLU A 139 -18.25 5.13 6.55
C GLU A 139 -18.88 4.53 7.80
N ARG A 140 -19.63 3.42 7.65
CA ARG A 140 -20.25 2.71 8.78
C ARG A 140 -19.23 2.09 9.72
N SER A 141 -18.06 1.67 9.22
CA SER A 141 -16.99 1.11 10.05
C SER A 141 -16.01 2.16 10.59
N GLY A 142 -16.21 3.44 10.27
CA GLY A 142 -15.24 4.51 10.59
C GLY A 142 -13.89 4.37 9.87
N GLU A 143 -13.82 3.54 8.82
CA GLU A 143 -12.61 3.37 7.99
C GLU A 143 -12.62 4.40 6.84
N ARG A 144 -11.48 4.58 6.17
CA ARG A 144 -11.35 5.44 4.99
C ARG A 144 -10.69 4.67 3.83
N PRO A 145 -10.95 5.05 2.56
CA PRO A 145 -10.27 4.44 1.42
C PRO A 145 -8.75 4.59 1.54
N VAL A 146 -8.03 3.60 1.02
CA VAL A 146 -6.57 3.65 1.02
C VAL A 146 -6.12 4.74 0.05
N VAL A 147 -5.46 5.76 0.60
CA VAL A 147 -4.73 6.76 -0.17
C VAL A 147 -3.25 6.40 -0.12
N THR A 148 -2.69 6.04 -1.26
CA THR A 148 -1.25 5.83 -1.39
C THR A 148 -0.61 7.03 -2.05
N THR A 149 0.25 7.70 -1.29
CA THR A 149 1.22 8.64 -1.83
C THR A 149 2.61 8.03 -1.70
N THR A 150 3.38 8.17 -2.77
CA THR A 150 4.84 7.96 -2.69
C THR A 150 5.41 9.36 -2.73
N ASP A 151 5.99 9.83 -1.62
CA ASP A 151 6.59 11.16 -1.61
C ASP A 151 7.79 11.18 -2.58
N PRO A 152 7.76 12.02 -3.64
CA PRO A 152 8.88 12.15 -4.57
C PRO A 152 10.16 12.68 -3.90
N SER A 153 10.06 13.32 -2.74
CA SER A 153 11.22 13.82 -1.98
C SER A 153 12.21 12.69 -1.62
N LEU A 154 11.72 11.44 -1.45
CA LEU A 154 12.56 10.26 -1.25
C LEU A 154 13.50 9.97 -2.43
N LEU A 155 13.21 10.54 -3.61
CA LEU A 155 14.07 10.45 -4.80
C LEU A 155 14.93 11.69 -5.05
N LYS A 156 14.62 12.84 -4.44
CA LYS A 156 15.36 14.08 -4.69
C LYS A 156 16.74 13.98 -4.01
N ARG A 157 17.81 14.06 -4.81
CA ARG A 157 19.15 14.30 -4.27
C ARG A 157 19.15 15.73 -3.74
N GLN A 158 19.46 15.93 -2.46
CA GLN A 158 19.99 17.22 -2.03
C GLN A 158 21.36 17.32 -2.69
N GLY A 159 21.48 18.26 -3.62
CA GLY A 159 22.76 18.61 -4.25
C GLY A 159 23.69 19.28 -3.26
#